data_AF-A0A9N8J424-F1
#
_entry.id   AF-A0A9N8J424-F1
#
_cell.length_a   1.000
_cell.length_b   1.000
_cell.length_c   1.000
_cell.angle_alpha   90.00
_cell.angle_beta   90.00
_cell.angle_gamma   90.00
#
_symmetry.space_group_name_H-M   'P 1'
#
loop_
_entity.id
_entity.type
_entity.pdbx_description
1 polymer ?
#
loop_
_entity_poly.entity_id
_entity_poly.type
_entity_poly.pdbx_seq_one_letter_code
_entity_poly.pdbx_strand_id
1 'polypeptide(L)'
;MQPGNGILSGKTCFDVVQINNGTDCGTLASRASQKADFTNTYTYTFTPSGTVTDFHFEYIENVGVGKIVESFTPNNYTVTVKYKTTLSGPQPQGAAGLNAANAYSVSIYAVFKDGTGAQKSVKLTAQIKDCRCCGAYLGANNTNWRDFMCHNVGVDETLDPFTPDTRLIGTMFQFGAPKSSPLSASPTGWLVQADGSNGPNDPCPPGYRVPTKAEFQGLLTNKSTMALVGSQYKGGAGGVKFGTNLMLPTSSTNSNITTVYIYHTREIYSGTTNSKFISTVGPSTVNDFGMGAGNPDTIASVRCIAKLAGEK
;
A
#
# COMPACT_ATOMS: atom_id res chain seq x y z
N MET A 1 15.35 -10.38 -19.71
CA MET A 1 13.92 -10.74 -19.84
C MET A 1 13.12 -9.46 -20.05
N GLN A 2 12.10 -9.47 -20.91
CA GLN A 2 11.23 -8.31 -21.10
C GLN A 2 10.17 -8.25 -19.98
N PRO A 3 9.67 -7.06 -19.60
CA PRO A 3 8.55 -6.97 -18.66
C PRO A 3 7.33 -7.74 -19.17
N GLY A 4 6.77 -8.60 -18.31
CA GLY A 4 5.56 -9.37 -18.57
C GLY A 4 4.30 -8.71 -18.00
N ASN A 5 3.15 -9.19 -18.46
CA ASN A 5 1.85 -8.84 -17.87
C ASN A 5 1.48 -9.84 -16.77
N GLY A 6 0.61 -9.42 -15.85
CA GLY A 6 0.18 -10.21 -14.70
C GLY A 6 0.57 -9.54 -13.38
N ILE A 7 0.15 -10.15 -12.28
CA ILE A 7 0.34 -9.58 -10.93
C ILE A 7 1.12 -10.59 -10.09
N LEU A 8 2.26 -10.18 -9.54
CA LEU A 8 2.97 -10.94 -8.52
C LEU A 8 2.74 -10.28 -7.17
N SER A 9 2.08 -10.98 -6.25
CA SER A 9 1.71 -10.48 -4.92
C SER A 9 2.32 -11.31 -3.79
N GLY A 10 2.58 -10.68 -2.66
CA GLY A 10 3.08 -11.30 -1.43
C GLY A 10 3.70 -10.24 -0.52
N LYS A 11 4.05 -10.60 0.72
CA LYS A 11 4.55 -9.62 1.71
C LYS A 11 5.91 -9.08 1.27
N THR A 12 6.02 -7.76 1.08
CA THR A 12 7.24 -7.10 0.57
C THR A 12 8.04 -6.36 1.63
N CYS A 13 7.55 -6.29 2.87
CA CYS A 13 8.24 -5.58 3.93
C CYS A 13 8.27 -6.37 5.23
N PHE A 14 9.47 -6.51 5.79
CA PHE A 14 9.74 -7.17 7.05
C PHE A 14 10.57 -6.25 7.95
N ASP A 15 10.00 -5.94 9.11
CA ASP A 15 10.64 -5.12 10.14
C ASP A 15 11.19 -6.01 11.26
N VAL A 16 12.49 -5.96 11.54
CA VAL A 16 13.10 -6.78 12.60
C VAL A 16 13.00 -6.16 14.00
N VAL A 17 12.66 -4.87 14.08
CA VAL A 17 12.45 -4.11 15.33
C VAL A 17 13.55 -4.35 16.34
N GLN A 18 14.74 -3.84 16.05
CA GLN A 18 15.95 -4.06 16.85
C GLN A 18 16.46 -2.77 17.49
N ILE A 19 17.30 -2.01 16.78
CA ILE A 19 18.08 -0.90 17.33
C ILE A 19 17.72 0.45 16.71
N ASN A 20 17.16 0.49 15.50
CA ASN A 20 16.72 1.74 14.89
C ASN A 20 15.53 2.32 15.68
N ASN A 21 15.73 3.49 16.27
CA ASN A 21 14.74 4.12 17.14
C ASN A 21 14.72 5.63 16.89
N GLY A 22 13.79 6.10 16.05
CA GLY A 22 13.78 7.51 15.63
C GLY A 22 12.82 7.82 14.50
N THR A 23 12.88 9.06 13.97
CA THR A 23 11.85 9.69 13.12
C THR A 23 11.44 8.81 11.93
N ASP A 24 12.37 8.52 11.03
CA ASP A 24 12.04 7.98 9.70
C ASP A 24 11.60 6.51 9.82
N CYS A 25 12.28 5.76 10.70
CA CYS A 25 12.00 4.35 10.89
C CYS A 25 10.93 4.06 11.92
N GLY A 26 10.60 4.97 12.83
CA GLY A 26 9.68 4.79 13.95
C GLY A 26 10.37 4.34 15.24
N THR A 27 9.70 4.59 16.36
CA THR A 27 10.20 4.15 17.67
C THR A 27 10.05 2.64 17.82
N LEU A 28 10.92 2.00 18.61
CA LEU A 28 10.82 0.55 18.87
C LEU A 28 9.45 0.16 19.46
N ALA A 29 8.91 0.99 20.36
CA ALA A 29 7.60 0.77 20.96
C ALA A 29 6.48 0.79 19.91
N SER A 30 6.49 1.77 19.00
CA SER A 30 5.48 1.87 17.92
C SER A 30 5.51 0.68 16.95
N ARG A 31 6.69 0.05 16.79
CA ARG A 31 6.94 -1.02 15.81
C ARG A 31 6.90 -2.42 16.40
N ALA A 32 6.86 -2.58 17.72
CA ALA A 32 6.92 -3.88 18.38
C ALA A 32 5.92 -4.91 17.80
N SER A 33 4.71 -4.47 17.46
CA SER A 33 3.66 -5.30 16.85
C SER A 33 3.89 -5.66 15.37
N GLN A 34 4.88 -5.05 14.72
CA GLN A 34 5.26 -5.29 13.33
C GLN A 34 6.45 -6.23 13.20
N LYS A 35 7.06 -6.66 14.33
CA LYS A 35 8.24 -7.50 14.33
C LYS A 35 8.01 -8.75 13.49
N ALA A 36 8.86 -8.92 12.47
CA ALA A 36 8.83 -10.04 11.58
C ALA A 36 9.16 -11.34 12.33
N ASP A 37 8.39 -12.38 12.04
CA ASP A 37 8.59 -13.71 12.56
C ASP A 37 9.04 -14.65 11.44
N PHE A 38 10.35 -14.76 11.26
CA PHE A 38 10.98 -15.61 10.26
C PHE A 38 10.97 -17.10 10.61
N THR A 39 10.31 -17.52 11.69
CA THR A 39 10.00 -18.94 11.87
C THR A 39 8.87 -19.40 10.92
N ASN A 40 8.05 -18.44 10.45
CA ASN A 40 6.99 -18.68 9.49
C ASN A 40 7.50 -18.76 8.05
N THR A 41 6.62 -19.22 7.16
CA THR A 41 6.81 -19.15 5.71
C THR A 41 5.91 -18.09 5.10
N TYR A 42 6.31 -17.58 3.94
CA TYR A 42 5.60 -16.53 3.23
C TYR A 42 5.30 -16.98 1.80
N THR A 43 4.03 -16.92 1.42
CA THR A 43 3.59 -17.31 0.07
C THR A 43 3.52 -16.11 -0.85
N TYR A 44 4.09 -16.28 -2.04
CA TYR A 44 3.97 -15.34 -3.14
C TYR A 44 3.16 -15.98 -4.25
N THR A 45 2.28 -15.22 -4.88
CA THR A 45 1.34 -15.71 -5.89
C THR A 45 1.47 -14.87 -7.15
N PHE A 46 1.67 -15.53 -8.27
CA PHE A 46 1.53 -14.94 -9.60
C PHE A 46 0.11 -15.16 -10.11
N THR A 47 -0.54 -14.10 -10.57
CA THR A 47 -1.80 -14.16 -11.29
C THR A 47 -1.53 -13.80 -12.75
N PRO A 48 -1.47 -14.78 -13.67
CA PRO A 48 -1.17 -14.51 -15.06
C PRO A 48 -2.26 -13.67 -15.72
N SER A 49 -1.85 -12.84 -16.67
CA SER A 49 -2.76 -12.13 -17.57
C SER A 49 -2.64 -12.73 -18.97
N GLY A 50 -3.66 -13.49 -19.40
CA GLY A 50 -3.64 -14.22 -20.65
C GLY A 50 -2.91 -15.56 -20.57
N THR A 51 -2.56 -16.12 -21.72
CA THR A 51 -1.87 -17.42 -21.80
C THR A 51 -0.41 -17.28 -21.41
N VAL A 52 0.02 -18.11 -20.46
CA VAL A 52 1.42 -18.27 -20.06
C VAL A 52 1.85 -19.72 -20.21
N THR A 53 3.08 -19.94 -20.66
CA THR A 53 3.72 -21.26 -20.77
C THR A 53 5.13 -21.19 -20.21
N ASP A 54 5.77 -22.34 -19.98
CA ASP A 54 7.17 -22.39 -19.49
C ASP A 54 7.37 -21.53 -18.23
N PHE A 55 6.43 -21.66 -17.29
CA PHE A 55 6.35 -20.86 -16.08
C PHE A 55 7.22 -21.43 -14.97
N HIS A 56 8.02 -20.58 -14.34
CA HIS A 56 8.74 -20.90 -13.09
C HIS A 56 9.02 -19.64 -12.27
N PHE A 57 9.42 -19.86 -11.02
CA PHE A 57 9.87 -18.80 -10.13
C PHE A 57 11.39 -18.78 -10.02
N GLU A 58 11.96 -17.58 -9.95
CA GLU A 58 13.37 -17.33 -9.64
C GLU A 58 13.49 -16.29 -8.53
N TYR A 59 14.65 -16.22 -7.86
CA TYR A 59 14.94 -15.14 -6.92
C TYR A 59 16.40 -14.69 -6.94
N ILE A 60 16.63 -13.44 -6.53
CA ILE A 60 17.96 -12.83 -6.41
C ILE A 60 18.05 -12.11 -5.07
N GLU A 61 19.09 -12.38 -4.29
CA GLU A 61 19.41 -11.69 -3.04
C GLU A 61 20.45 -10.60 -3.28
N ASN A 62 20.23 -9.39 -2.74
CA ASN A 62 21.18 -8.27 -2.94
C ASN A 62 22.50 -8.43 -2.17
N VAL A 63 22.57 -9.35 -1.20
CA VAL A 63 23.75 -9.60 -0.36
C VAL A 63 24.45 -10.93 -0.65
N GLY A 64 24.16 -11.52 -1.82
CA GLY A 64 24.70 -12.81 -2.24
C GLY A 64 23.80 -13.98 -1.84
N VAL A 65 23.84 -15.05 -2.65
CA VAL A 65 22.91 -16.20 -2.56
C VAL A 65 23.03 -16.92 -1.21
N GLY A 66 21.89 -17.29 -0.63
CA GLY A 66 21.79 -18.12 0.57
C GLY A 66 22.06 -17.35 1.87
N LYS A 67 21.98 -16.02 1.83
CA LYS A 67 22.11 -15.14 3.01
C LYS A 67 20.75 -14.73 3.58
N ILE A 68 19.72 -14.63 2.74
CA ILE A 68 18.37 -14.21 3.13
C ILE A 68 17.40 -15.41 3.15
N VAL A 69 17.33 -16.16 2.05
CA VAL A 69 16.38 -17.26 1.86
C VAL A 69 16.95 -18.56 2.42
N GLU A 70 16.13 -19.26 3.20
CA GLU A 70 16.40 -20.61 3.72
C GLU A 70 15.84 -21.67 2.77
N SER A 71 14.60 -21.50 2.30
CA SER A 71 14.00 -22.36 1.29
C SER A 71 13.08 -21.58 0.34
N PHE A 72 12.99 -22.08 -0.90
CA PHE A 72 12.20 -21.50 -1.98
C PHE A 72 11.50 -22.64 -2.72
N THR A 73 10.21 -22.83 -2.45
CA THR A 73 9.46 -24.03 -2.86
C THR A 73 8.31 -23.64 -3.79
N PRO A 74 8.49 -23.72 -5.13
CA PRO A 74 7.43 -23.44 -6.10
C PRO A 74 6.32 -24.49 -6.05
N ASN A 75 5.09 -24.06 -6.31
CA ASN A 75 3.90 -24.89 -6.52
C ASN A 75 2.93 -24.17 -7.45
N ASN A 76 2.85 -24.59 -8.72
CA ASN A 76 2.10 -23.89 -9.77
C ASN A 76 2.43 -22.40 -9.77
N TYR A 77 1.42 -21.52 -9.77
CA TYR A 77 1.60 -20.07 -9.71
C TYR A 77 1.86 -19.51 -8.31
N THR A 78 2.24 -20.35 -7.36
CA THR A 78 2.65 -19.92 -6.02
C THR A 78 4.07 -20.35 -5.72
N VAL A 79 4.75 -19.61 -4.84
CA VAL A 79 6.01 -20.03 -4.23
C VAL A 79 5.99 -19.73 -2.74
N THR A 80 6.33 -20.74 -1.96
CA THR A 80 6.51 -20.62 -0.51
C THR A 80 7.97 -20.33 -0.22
N VAL A 81 8.23 -19.21 0.45
CA VAL A 81 9.57 -18.76 0.81
C VAL A 81 9.73 -18.82 2.32
N LYS A 82 10.76 -19.51 2.79
CA LYS A 82 11.21 -19.45 4.18
C LYS A 82 12.44 -18.56 4.26
N TYR A 83 12.39 -17.55 5.11
CA TYR A 83 13.53 -16.68 5.38
C TYR A 83 14.35 -17.20 6.56
N LYS A 84 15.65 -16.89 6.58
CA LYS A 84 16.51 -17.31 7.68
C LYS A 84 16.14 -16.61 8.97
N THR A 85 16.01 -17.36 10.06
CA THR A 85 15.72 -16.80 11.39
C THR A 85 16.80 -15.86 11.91
N THR A 86 18.04 -16.00 11.44
CA THR A 86 19.15 -15.09 11.76
C THR A 86 18.89 -13.65 11.34
N LEU A 87 17.97 -13.42 10.39
CA LEU A 87 17.62 -12.09 9.90
C LEU A 87 17.10 -11.17 11.00
N SER A 88 16.48 -11.71 12.06
CA SER A 88 16.00 -10.93 13.21
C SER A 88 17.11 -10.39 14.12
N GLY A 89 18.37 -10.77 13.89
CA GLY A 89 19.51 -10.42 14.74
C GLY A 89 20.37 -9.25 14.23
N PRO A 90 21.58 -9.08 14.80
CA PRO A 90 22.55 -8.07 14.37
C PRO A 90 23.22 -8.40 13.04
N GLN A 91 23.75 -7.37 12.36
CA GLN A 91 24.58 -7.55 11.17
C GLN A 91 25.89 -8.31 11.48
N PRO A 92 26.48 -9.01 10.48
CA PRO A 92 26.05 -9.09 9.08
C PRO A 92 24.99 -10.17 8.79
N GLN A 93 24.73 -11.11 9.70
CA GLN A 93 23.77 -12.20 9.46
C GLN A 93 22.31 -11.76 9.61
N GLY A 94 22.07 -10.69 10.36
CA GLY A 94 20.77 -10.09 10.60
C GLY A 94 20.63 -8.68 10.03
N ALA A 95 19.43 -8.12 10.16
CA ALA A 95 19.06 -6.83 9.58
C ALA A 95 18.96 -5.67 10.59
N ALA A 96 19.39 -5.87 11.85
CA ALA A 96 19.40 -4.78 12.84
C ALA A 96 20.18 -3.56 12.31
N GLY A 97 19.63 -2.36 12.52
CA GLY A 97 20.25 -1.11 12.05
C GLY A 97 20.01 -0.77 10.57
N LEU A 98 19.52 -1.70 9.75
CA LEU A 98 19.20 -1.41 8.34
C LEU A 98 17.94 -0.55 8.21
N ASN A 99 17.98 0.46 7.35
CA ASN A 99 16.82 1.27 6.96
C ASN A 99 16.35 0.89 5.55
N ALA A 100 15.42 1.64 4.96
CA ALA A 100 14.89 1.34 3.62
C ALA A 100 15.94 1.47 2.50
N ALA A 101 16.96 2.33 2.66
CA ALA A 101 17.96 2.61 1.65
C ALA A 101 19.05 1.52 1.57
N ASN A 102 19.34 0.84 2.68
CA ASN A 102 20.35 -0.23 2.77
C ASN A 102 19.77 -1.58 3.19
N ALA A 103 18.45 -1.76 3.07
CA ALA A 103 17.75 -2.99 3.42
C ALA A 103 18.35 -4.21 2.70
N TYR A 104 18.33 -5.37 3.37
CA TYR A 104 18.45 -6.64 2.67
C TYR A 104 17.21 -6.83 1.82
N SER A 105 17.38 -7.39 0.63
CA SER A 105 16.28 -7.55 -0.31
C SER A 105 16.38 -8.84 -1.10
N VAL A 106 15.23 -9.47 -1.29
CA VAL A 106 15.05 -10.56 -2.25
C VAL A 106 14.13 -10.07 -3.37
N SER A 107 14.63 -10.09 -4.60
CA SER A 107 13.82 -9.91 -5.81
C SER A 107 13.30 -11.26 -6.26
N ILE A 108 11.98 -11.44 -6.25
CA ILE A 108 11.29 -12.65 -6.69
C ILE A 108 10.75 -12.38 -8.10
N TYR A 109 10.97 -13.31 -9.00
CA TYR A 109 10.56 -13.22 -10.40
C TYR A 109 9.60 -14.36 -10.73
N ALA A 110 8.46 -14.01 -11.31
CA ALA A 110 7.64 -14.93 -12.09
C ALA A 110 8.13 -14.87 -13.54
N VAL A 111 8.75 -15.95 -14.03
CA VAL A 111 9.32 -16.04 -15.38
C VAL A 111 8.42 -16.95 -16.23
N PHE A 112 8.12 -16.54 -17.46
CA PHE A 112 7.24 -17.29 -18.35
C PHE A 112 7.42 -16.89 -19.82
N LYS A 113 6.82 -17.65 -20.73
CA LYS A 113 6.57 -17.25 -22.12
C LYS A 113 5.12 -16.80 -22.29
N ASP A 114 4.91 -15.66 -22.94
CA ASP A 114 3.57 -15.16 -23.26
C ASP A 114 2.95 -15.88 -24.46
N GLY A 115 1.73 -15.48 -24.88
CA GLY A 115 1.03 -16.06 -26.03
C GLY A 115 1.74 -15.90 -27.38
N THR A 116 2.79 -15.07 -27.46
CA THR A 116 3.66 -14.94 -28.65
C THR A 116 4.90 -15.83 -28.57
N GLY A 117 5.11 -16.53 -27.44
CA GLY A 117 6.31 -17.32 -27.17
C GLY A 117 7.49 -16.49 -26.63
N ALA A 118 7.33 -15.18 -26.44
CA ALA A 118 8.39 -14.32 -25.94
C ALA A 118 8.62 -14.50 -24.44
N GLN A 119 9.88 -14.57 -24.00
CA GLN A 119 10.22 -14.71 -22.59
C GLN A 119 10.04 -13.39 -21.82
N LYS A 120 9.18 -13.45 -20.80
CA LYS A 120 8.76 -12.34 -19.96
C LYS A 120 9.02 -12.62 -18.49
N SER A 121 9.02 -11.55 -17.69
CA SER A 121 9.07 -11.66 -16.24
C SER A 121 8.28 -10.56 -15.53
N VAL A 122 7.67 -10.90 -14.40
CA VAL A 122 7.13 -9.94 -13.43
C VAL A 122 7.96 -10.03 -12.14
N LYS A 123 8.40 -8.88 -11.64
CA LYS A 123 9.29 -8.77 -10.47
C LYS A 123 8.52 -8.22 -9.27
N LEU A 124 8.75 -8.81 -8.10
CA LEU A 124 8.37 -8.26 -6.80
C LEU A 124 9.60 -8.27 -5.90
N THR A 125 9.80 -7.22 -5.08
CA THR A 125 10.97 -7.15 -4.18
C THR A 125 10.50 -7.09 -2.73
N ALA A 126 10.95 -8.04 -1.93
CA ALA A 126 10.76 -8.00 -0.50
C ALA A 126 12.00 -7.43 0.20
N GLN A 127 11.79 -6.52 1.15
CA GLN A 127 12.83 -5.89 1.96
C GLN A 127 12.78 -6.37 3.40
N ILE A 128 13.95 -6.66 3.95
CA ILE A 128 14.18 -6.99 5.34
C ILE A 128 15.05 -5.90 5.94
N LYS A 129 14.52 -5.20 6.93
CA LYS A 129 15.13 -4.00 7.52
C LYS A 129 14.74 -3.86 8.98
N ASP A 130 15.45 -3.02 9.71
CA ASP A 130 15.07 -2.55 11.03
C ASP A 130 14.39 -1.19 10.90
N CYS A 131 13.25 -1.17 10.23
CA CYS A 131 12.55 0.05 9.90
C CYS A 131 11.10 -0.28 9.61
N ARG A 132 10.18 0.60 10.00
CA ARG A 132 8.73 0.38 9.89
C ARG A 132 8.31 -0.12 8.51
N CYS A 133 7.28 -0.97 8.53
CA CYS A 133 6.58 -1.40 7.34
C CYS A 133 5.24 -0.70 7.24
N CYS A 134 4.96 -0.15 6.06
CA CYS A 134 3.75 0.61 5.78
C CYS A 134 3.01 -0.06 4.64
N GLY A 135 1.93 -0.75 4.99
CA GLY A 135 1.23 -1.60 4.05
C GLY A 135 0.11 -2.37 4.70
N ALA A 136 -0.72 -3.01 3.88
CA ALA A 136 -1.81 -3.84 4.36
C ALA A 136 -2.14 -4.93 3.34
N TYR A 137 -2.76 -5.99 3.83
CA TYR A 137 -3.32 -7.02 2.96
C TYR A 137 -4.68 -6.61 2.43
N LEU A 138 -4.85 -6.79 1.12
CA LEU A 138 -6.08 -6.58 0.40
C LEU A 138 -6.76 -7.94 0.11
N GLY A 139 -8.09 -7.97 0.10
CA GLY A 139 -8.86 -9.15 -0.27
C GLY A 139 -8.81 -10.27 0.78
N ALA A 140 -9.49 -11.39 0.52
CA ALA A 140 -9.68 -12.44 1.51
C ALA A 140 -8.38 -13.13 1.92
N ASN A 141 -8.36 -13.64 3.16
CA ASN A 141 -7.30 -14.49 3.73
C ASN A 141 -5.92 -13.82 3.85
N ASN A 142 -5.84 -12.49 3.84
CA ASN A 142 -4.57 -11.75 3.98
C ASN A 142 -3.46 -12.22 3.01
N THR A 143 -3.77 -12.35 1.72
CA THR A 143 -2.82 -12.90 0.73
C THR A 143 -2.23 -11.86 -0.22
N ASN A 144 -2.91 -10.74 -0.46
CA ASN A 144 -2.45 -9.70 -1.39
C ASN A 144 -1.93 -8.48 -0.63
N TRP A 145 -0.69 -8.56 -0.15
CA TRP A 145 -0.03 -7.42 0.50
C TRP A 145 0.22 -6.29 -0.50
N ARG A 146 -0.06 -5.06 -0.07
CA ARG A 146 0.30 -3.85 -0.81
C ARG A 146 1.01 -2.85 0.08
N ASP A 147 2.07 -2.27 -0.45
CA ASP A 147 2.79 -1.18 0.20
C ASP A 147 2.01 0.12 0.04
N PHE A 148 1.86 0.84 1.15
CA PHE A 148 1.29 2.18 1.18
C PHE A 148 2.39 3.14 1.64
N MET A 149 2.26 4.42 1.31
CA MET A 149 3.09 5.43 1.97
C MET A 149 2.89 5.35 3.49
N CYS A 150 3.95 5.57 4.27
CA CYS A 150 3.85 5.61 5.72
C CYS A 150 3.01 6.78 6.22
N HIS A 151 2.86 7.84 5.43
CA HIS A 151 2.13 9.04 5.79
C HIS A 151 1.18 9.48 4.68
N ASN A 152 0.18 10.31 5.04
CA ASN A 152 -0.67 10.97 4.05
C ASN A 152 0.16 12.03 3.33
N VAL A 153 -0.22 12.38 2.10
CA VAL A 153 0.48 13.43 1.36
C VAL A 153 0.38 14.77 2.10
N GLY A 154 1.52 15.44 2.26
CA GLY A 154 1.59 16.80 2.82
C GLY A 154 1.45 16.86 4.35
N VAL A 155 1.88 15.82 5.07
CA VAL A 155 2.03 15.86 6.54
C VAL A 155 3.48 16.03 6.96
N ASP A 156 3.68 16.29 8.26
CA ASP A 156 4.97 16.13 8.93
C ASP A 156 5.31 14.63 9.07
N GLU A 157 6.26 14.15 8.28
CA GLU A 157 6.70 12.75 8.25
C GLU A 157 7.57 12.35 9.46
N THR A 158 7.94 13.31 10.33
CA THR A 158 8.65 13.01 11.58
C THR A 158 7.74 12.39 12.64
N LEU A 159 6.42 12.55 12.48
CA LEU A 159 5.40 12.00 13.37
C LEU A 159 5.27 10.49 13.19
N ASP A 160 4.85 9.79 14.25
CA ASP A 160 4.54 8.37 14.14
C ASP A 160 3.19 8.16 13.42
N PRO A 161 3.17 7.62 12.19
CA PRO A 161 1.96 7.43 11.40
C PRO A 161 0.98 6.41 11.98
N PHE A 162 1.35 5.64 13.00
CA PHE A 162 0.47 4.68 13.66
C PHE A 162 -0.03 5.16 15.03
N THR A 163 0.35 6.38 15.41
CA THR A 163 -0.15 7.07 16.59
C THR A 163 -1.14 8.13 16.13
N PRO A 164 -2.40 8.11 16.62
CA PRO A 164 -3.38 9.10 16.22
C PRO A 164 -2.91 10.53 16.54
N ASP A 165 -2.89 11.40 15.54
CA ASP A 165 -2.51 12.81 15.64
C ASP A 165 -3.21 13.59 14.51
N THR A 166 -3.72 14.78 14.81
CA THR A 166 -4.43 15.61 13.81
C THR A 166 -3.51 16.11 12.70
N ARG A 167 -2.20 16.23 12.98
CA ARG A 167 -1.18 16.61 11.99
C ARG A 167 -0.94 15.52 10.94
N LEU A 168 -1.39 14.28 11.18
CA LEU A 168 -1.30 13.17 10.23
C LEU A 168 -2.43 13.18 9.17
N ILE A 169 -3.42 14.07 9.29
CA ILE A 169 -4.54 14.13 8.34
C ILE A 169 -4.04 14.43 6.92
N GLY A 170 -3.10 15.35 6.77
CA GLY A 170 -2.49 15.70 5.49
C GLY A 170 -3.23 16.77 4.70
N THR A 171 -2.69 17.09 3.53
CA THR A 171 -3.29 18.05 2.62
C THR A 171 -4.60 17.51 2.07
N MET A 172 -5.62 18.37 2.04
CA MET A 172 -6.91 18.04 1.44
C MET A 172 -6.88 18.37 -0.05
N PHE A 173 -7.15 17.37 -0.87
CA PHE A 173 -7.21 17.45 -2.32
C PHE A 173 -8.67 17.37 -2.79
N GLN A 174 -9.05 18.32 -3.63
CA GLN A 174 -10.26 18.24 -4.42
C GLN A 174 -9.96 17.41 -5.68
N PHE A 175 -10.86 16.49 -6.03
CA PHE A 175 -10.68 15.68 -7.23
C PHE A 175 -10.51 16.60 -8.46
N GLY A 176 -9.64 16.22 -9.39
CA GLY A 176 -9.35 16.99 -10.61
C GLY A 176 -8.63 18.32 -10.42
N ALA A 177 -8.41 18.78 -9.18
CA ALA A 177 -7.61 19.97 -8.92
C ALA A 177 -6.12 19.69 -9.16
N PRO A 178 -5.36 20.67 -9.66
CA PRO A 178 -3.93 20.49 -9.84
C PRO A 178 -3.24 20.34 -8.49
N LYS A 179 -2.16 19.56 -8.44
CA LYS A 179 -1.37 19.34 -7.22
C LYS A 179 -0.91 20.66 -6.57
N SER A 180 -0.64 21.69 -7.38
CA SER A 180 -0.23 23.02 -6.94
C SER A 180 -1.36 23.89 -6.36
N SER A 181 -2.62 23.53 -6.64
CA SER A 181 -3.81 24.21 -6.09
C SER A 181 -4.81 23.14 -5.66
N PRO A 182 -4.54 22.42 -4.56
CA PRO A 182 -5.27 21.22 -4.18
C PRO A 182 -6.73 21.51 -3.82
N LEU A 183 -7.07 22.78 -3.56
CA LEU A 183 -8.43 23.29 -3.36
C LEU A 183 -8.73 24.27 -4.50
N SER A 184 -9.34 23.81 -5.60
CA SER A 184 -9.65 24.65 -6.77
C SER A 184 -11.14 24.64 -7.05
N ALA A 185 -11.83 25.73 -6.72
CA ALA A 185 -13.29 25.88 -6.87
C ALA A 185 -13.78 25.76 -8.32
N SER A 186 -12.89 25.88 -9.30
CA SER A 186 -13.18 25.68 -10.72
C SER A 186 -11.98 25.03 -11.39
N PRO A 187 -11.83 23.69 -11.27
CA PRO A 187 -10.78 22.99 -12.00
C PRO A 187 -11.17 23.06 -13.48
N THR A 188 -10.69 24.06 -14.19
CA THR A 188 -11.10 24.38 -15.57
C THR A 188 -10.51 23.41 -16.60
N GLY A 189 -9.75 22.40 -16.15
CA GLY A 189 -9.21 21.31 -16.95
C GLY A 189 -9.55 19.94 -16.34
N TRP A 190 -10.82 19.53 -16.43
CA TRP A 190 -11.19 18.16 -16.04
C TRP A 190 -10.94 17.20 -17.19
N LEU A 191 -9.77 16.56 -17.18
CA LEU A 191 -9.52 15.36 -17.96
C LEU A 191 -9.85 14.13 -17.10
N VAL A 192 -10.83 13.37 -17.58
CA VAL A 192 -11.04 11.92 -17.43
C VAL A 192 -9.80 11.20 -16.89
N GLN A 193 -9.64 11.15 -15.57
CA GLN A 193 -8.57 10.37 -14.95
C GLN A 193 -9.21 9.09 -14.43
N ALA A 194 -8.99 8.00 -15.17
CA ALA A 194 -9.53 6.69 -14.82
C ALA A 194 -9.05 6.24 -13.43
N ASP A 195 -9.86 5.44 -12.74
CA ASP A 195 -9.51 4.85 -11.45
C ASP A 195 -8.14 4.14 -11.53
N GLY A 196 -7.24 4.44 -10.60
CA GLY A 196 -5.87 3.89 -10.57
C GLY A 196 -4.90 4.47 -11.60
N SER A 197 -5.27 5.50 -12.38
CA SER A 197 -4.36 6.12 -13.35
C SER A 197 -3.58 7.31 -12.78
N ASN A 198 -2.31 7.44 -13.20
CA ASN A 198 -1.40 8.54 -12.85
C ASN A 198 -1.51 9.68 -13.87
N GLY A 199 -2.55 10.48 -13.74
CA GLY A 199 -2.68 11.72 -14.49
C GLY A 199 -1.76 12.82 -13.94
N PRO A 200 -1.60 13.94 -14.67
CA PRO A 200 -0.78 15.07 -14.25
C PRO A 200 -1.14 15.67 -12.87
N ASN A 201 -2.34 15.37 -12.38
CA ASN A 201 -2.87 15.84 -11.11
C ASN A 201 -2.82 14.78 -9.99
N ASP A 202 -2.18 13.62 -10.20
CA ASP A 202 -1.96 12.66 -9.11
C ASP A 202 -1.06 13.31 -8.02
N PRO A 203 -1.55 13.46 -6.78
CA PRO A 203 -0.76 14.08 -5.72
C PRO A 203 0.40 13.19 -5.24
N CYS A 204 0.36 11.89 -5.54
CA CYS A 204 1.32 10.90 -5.08
C CYS A 204 2.71 11.09 -5.72
N PRO A 205 3.78 10.82 -4.97
CA PRO A 205 5.15 10.90 -5.49
C PRO A 205 5.43 9.78 -6.51
N PRO A 206 6.50 9.90 -7.32
CA PRO A 206 6.92 8.83 -8.23
C PRO A 206 7.02 7.47 -7.54
N GLY A 207 6.52 6.42 -8.20
CA GLY A 207 6.44 5.06 -7.66
C GLY A 207 5.17 4.76 -6.85
N TYR A 208 4.38 5.78 -6.55
CA TYR A 208 3.09 5.66 -5.88
C TYR A 208 1.96 6.24 -6.75
N ARG A 209 0.73 5.88 -6.40
CA ARG A 209 -0.50 6.40 -6.99
C ARG A 209 -1.62 6.47 -5.96
N VAL A 210 -2.71 7.15 -6.32
CA VAL A 210 -3.96 7.05 -5.54
C VAL A 210 -4.47 5.58 -5.60
N PRO A 211 -4.87 4.97 -4.46
CA PRO A 211 -5.40 3.60 -4.49
C PRO A 211 -6.78 3.54 -5.16
N THR A 212 -7.07 2.41 -5.79
CA THR A 212 -8.35 2.20 -6.47
C THR A 212 -9.47 1.87 -5.50
N LYS A 213 -10.73 1.94 -5.97
CA LYS A 213 -11.88 1.47 -5.19
C LYS A 213 -11.73 0.02 -4.75
N ALA A 214 -11.34 -0.85 -5.68
CA ALA A 214 -11.17 -2.28 -5.41
C ALA A 214 -10.10 -2.52 -4.34
N GLU A 215 -9.04 -1.70 -4.32
CA GLU A 215 -7.99 -1.80 -3.31
C GLU A 215 -8.49 -1.38 -1.91
N PHE A 216 -9.24 -0.28 -1.79
CA PHE A 216 -9.86 0.10 -0.52
C PHE A 216 -10.92 -0.90 -0.05
N GLN A 217 -11.75 -1.43 -0.96
CA GLN A 217 -12.69 -2.52 -0.64
C GLN A 217 -11.95 -3.78 -0.16
N GLY A 218 -10.78 -4.04 -0.75
CA GLY A 218 -9.89 -5.11 -0.32
C GLY A 218 -9.45 -4.97 1.15
N LEU A 219 -9.18 -3.76 1.63
CA LEU A 219 -8.88 -3.51 3.05
C LEU A 219 -10.04 -3.93 3.96
N LEU A 220 -11.27 -3.65 3.54
CA LEU A 220 -12.47 -4.03 4.30
C LEU A 220 -12.81 -5.51 4.26
N THR A 221 -12.18 -6.29 3.38
CA THR A 221 -12.40 -7.75 3.37
C THR A 221 -11.79 -8.40 4.61
N ASN A 222 -10.78 -7.76 5.23
CA ASN A 222 -10.08 -8.27 6.41
C ASN A 222 -10.52 -7.58 7.71
N LYS A 223 -11.84 -7.46 7.95
CA LYS A 223 -12.41 -6.71 9.09
C LYS A 223 -11.88 -7.11 10.45
N SER A 224 -11.51 -8.38 10.65
CA SER A 224 -10.96 -8.88 11.92
C SER A 224 -9.64 -8.23 12.31
N THR A 225 -8.94 -7.61 11.36
CA THR A 225 -7.68 -6.89 11.59
C THR A 225 -7.87 -5.39 11.79
N MET A 226 -9.11 -4.90 11.72
CA MET A 226 -9.42 -3.47 11.83
C MET A 226 -9.58 -3.03 13.29
N ALA A 227 -9.01 -1.88 13.64
CA ALA A 227 -9.18 -1.28 14.95
C ALA A 227 -9.33 0.24 14.87
N LEU A 228 -10.33 0.80 15.53
CA LEU A 228 -10.43 2.24 15.74
C LEU A 228 -9.41 2.66 16.79
N VAL A 229 -8.70 3.75 16.53
CA VAL A 229 -7.68 4.29 17.42
C VAL A 229 -7.85 5.78 17.60
N GLY A 230 -7.66 6.27 18.82
CA GLY A 230 -7.80 7.68 19.14
C GLY A 230 -9.25 8.18 19.09
N SER A 231 -9.39 9.51 19.13
CA SER A 231 -10.68 10.20 19.22
C SER A 231 -11.34 10.31 17.85
N GLN A 232 -12.49 9.67 17.66
CA GLN A 232 -13.23 9.64 16.39
C GLN A 232 -14.09 10.89 16.15
N TYR A 233 -13.95 11.94 16.96
CA TYR A 233 -14.74 13.16 16.85
C TYR A 233 -14.20 14.11 15.77
N LYS A 234 -15.00 15.12 15.38
CA LYS A 234 -14.58 16.20 14.47
C LYS A 234 -13.33 16.89 15.02
N GLY A 235 -12.27 16.95 14.21
CA GLY A 235 -10.97 17.51 14.62
C GLY A 235 -10.23 16.65 15.66
N GLY A 236 -10.71 15.43 15.94
CA GLY A 236 -10.05 14.48 16.82
C GLY A 236 -8.82 13.86 16.17
N ALA A 237 -7.83 13.55 17.01
CA ALA A 237 -6.69 12.72 16.66
C ALA A 237 -7.15 11.25 16.64
N GLY A 238 -7.84 10.84 15.57
CA GLY A 238 -8.38 9.49 15.38
C GLY A 238 -7.88 8.82 14.11
N GLY A 239 -8.17 7.53 13.95
CA GLY A 239 -7.93 6.77 12.73
C GLY A 239 -8.45 5.33 12.79
N VAL A 240 -8.36 4.63 11.67
CA VAL A 240 -8.53 3.17 11.58
C VAL A 240 -7.19 2.53 11.29
N LYS A 241 -6.81 1.55 12.10
CA LYS A 241 -5.73 0.62 11.80
C LYS A 241 -6.25 -0.55 10.96
N PHE A 242 -5.48 -0.94 9.96
CA PHE A 242 -5.65 -2.15 9.17
C PHE A 242 -4.46 -3.06 9.44
N GLY A 243 -4.64 -4.02 10.34
CA GLY A 243 -3.54 -4.75 10.95
C GLY A 243 -2.62 -3.82 11.75
N THR A 244 -1.33 -4.15 11.78
CA THR A 244 -0.32 -3.40 12.55
C THR A 244 0.49 -2.43 11.69
N ASN A 245 0.33 -2.46 10.37
CA ASN A 245 1.20 -1.80 9.39
C ASN A 245 0.55 -0.67 8.60
N LEU A 246 -0.73 -0.38 8.81
CA LEU A 246 -1.41 0.74 8.16
C LEU A 246 -2.37 1.40 9.15
N MET A 247 -2.24 2.70 9.35
CA MET A 247 -3.27 3.53 9.99
C MET A 247 -3.67 4.62 9.02
N LEU A 248 -4.98 4.78 8.85
CA LEU A 248 -5.56 5.84 8.04
C LEU A 248 -6.25 6.82 8.99
N PRO A 249 -5.75 8.06 9.10
CA PRO A 249 -6.25 9.03 10.06
C PRO A 249 -7.64 9.53 9.66
N THR A 250 -8.44 9.89 10.67
CA THR A 250 -9.78 10.46 10.46
C THR A 250 -9.69 11.81 9.80
N SER A 251 -10.39 11.96 8.68
CA SER A 251 -10.52 13.23 7.95
C SER A 251 -12.01 13.61 7.88
N SER A 252 -12.62 14.01 9.01
CA SER A 252 -14.03 14.42 9.01
C SER A 252 -14.20 15.94 9.13
N THR A 253 -14.97 16.53 8.21
CA THR A 253 -15.59 17.85 8.35
C THR A 253 -16.99 17.81 8.98
N ASN A 254 -17.60 16.62 9.10
CA ASN A 254 -18.99 16.42 9.55
C ASN A 254 -19.10 15.97 11.01
N SER A 255 -20.08 16.53 11.72
CA SER A 255 -20.15 16.61 13.19
C SER A 255 -20.60 15.35 13.95
N ASN A 256 -21.05 14.27 13.30
CA ASN A 256 -21.88 13.25 13.98
C ASN A 256 -21.50 11.77 13.76
N ILE A 257 -20.26 11.40 13.40
CA ILE A 257 -20.03 10.01 12.94
C ILE A 257 -18.79 9.32 13.54
N THR A 258 -19.04 8.12 14.07
CA THR A 258 -18.14 7.04 14.55
C THR A 258 -17.41 6.29 13.42
N THR A 259 -17.23 6.93 12.26
CA THR A 259 -16.77 6.32 11.00
C THR A 259 -15.58 7.13 10.48
N VAL A 260 -14.51 6.44 10.12
CA VAL A 260 -13.28 7.05 9.62
C VAL A 260 -13.43 7.28 8.13
N TYR A 261 -13.21 8.51 7.70
CA TYR A 261 -13.29 8.88 6.29
C TYR A 261 -11.90 8.68 5.68
N ILE A 262 -11.84 7.83 4.67
CA ILE A 262 -10.63 7.49 3.93
C ILE A 262 -11.05 7.51 2.48
N TYR A 263 -10.37 8.34 1.70
CA TYR A 263 -10.89 8.82 0.43
C TYR A 263 -10.24 8.12 -0.77
N HIS A 264 -11.05 7.84 -1.79
CA HIS A 264 -10.59 7.46 -3.12
C HIS A 264 -11.51 8.02 -4.19
N THR A 265 -11.08 7.96 -5.45
CA THR A 265 -11.80 8.55 -6.59
C THR A 265 -12.40 7.44 -7.46
N ARG A 266 -13.58 7.70 -8.06
CA ARG A 266 -14.16 6.88 -9.15
C ARG A 266 -14.85 7.80 -10.17
N GLU A 267 -14.73 7.44 -11.44
CA GLU A 267 -15.59 7.92 -12.53
C GLU A 267 -16.61 6.81 -12.89
N ILE A 268 -17.91 7.12 -12.86
CA ILE A 268 -18.94 6.25 -13.44
C ILE A 268 -19.43 6.87 -14.73
N TYR A 269 -19.19 6.20 -15.85
CA TYR A 269 -19.93 6.42 -17.09
C TYR A 269 -21.30 5.75 -16.96
N SER A 270 -22.35 6.55 -16.78
CA SER A 270 -23.74 6.12 -16.84
C SER A 270 -24.49 7.06 -17.80
N GLY A 271 -24.42 6.78 -19.11
CA GLY A 271 -25.17 7.53 -20.13
C GLY A 271 -24.75 9.01 -20.22
N THR A 272 -25.57 9.91 -19.67
CA THR A 272 -25.45 11.38 -19.80
C THR A 272 -24.96 12.11 -18.54
N THR A 273 -24.70 11.40 -17.44
CA THR A 273 -24.27 12.02 -16.16
C THR A 273 -22.93 11.46 -15.69
N ASN A 274 -21.93 12.35 -15.59
CA ASN A 274 -20.66 12.08 -14.94
C ASN A 274 -20.85 12.14 -13.42
N SER A 275 -21.13 11.01 -12.79
CA SER A 275 -21.15 10.94 -11.32
C SER A 275 -19.74 10.65 -10.82
N LYS A 276 -19.20 11.60 -10.06
CA LYS A 276 -17.89 11.49 -9.40
C LYS A 276 -18.15 10.90 -8.00
N PHE A 277 -17.28 10.05 -7.49
CA PHE A 277 -17.48 9.49 -6.14
C PHE A 277 -16.24 9.69 -5.29
N ILE A 278 -16.50 10.12 -4.06
CA ILE A 278 -15.60 9.98 -2.93
C ILE A 278 -16.23 8.91 -2.05
N SER A 279 -15.59 7.74 -1.91
CA SER A 279 -16.10 6.70 -1.01
C SER A 279 -15.48 6.85 0.38
N THR A 280 -16.22 6.42 1.39
CA THR A 280 -15.86 6.56 2.80
C THR A 280 -15.70 5.16 3.40
N VAL A 281 -14.54 4.87 3.99
CA VAL A 281 -14.23 3.53 4.51
C VAL A 281 -14.51 3.47 6.01
N GLY A 282 -15.74 3.07 6.34
CA GLY A 282 -16.15 2.84 7.73
C GLY A 282 -15.70 1.51 8.30
N PRO A 283 -15.77 1.35 9.64
CA PRO A 283 -15.48 0.07 10.31
C PRO A 283 -16.40 -1.09 9.87
N SER A 284 -17.53 -0.80 9.22
CA SER A 284 -18.52 -1.81 8.81
C SER A 284 -18.87 -1.80 7.31
N THR A 285 -18.66 -0.71 6.57
CA THR A 285 -19.08 -0.54 5.17
C THR A 285 -18.13 0.39 4.39
N VAL A 286 -17.88 0.11 3.10
CA VAL A 286 -17.47 1.15 2.15
C VAL A 286 -18.77 1.76 1.65
N ASN A 287 -19.09 2.98 2.07
CA ASN A 287 -20.21 3.71 1.49
C ASN A 287 -19.68 4.58 0.34
N ASP A 288 -20.26 4.40 -0.84
CA ASP A 288 -20.07 5.33 -1.94
C ASP A 288 -20.97 6.54 -1.70
N PHE A 289 -20.40 7.72 -1.41
CA PHE A 289 -21.17 8.95 -1.47
C PHE A 289 -21.14 9.47 -2.91
N GLY A 290 -22.31 9.47 -3.56
CA GLY A 290 -22.47 10.05 -4.90
C GLY A 290 -22.22 11.55 -4.88
N MET A 291 -21.19 12.00 -5.58
CA MET A 291 -21.02 13.44 -5.84
C MET A 291 -21.90 13.76 -7.05
N GLY A 292 -22.98 14.51 -6.81
CA GLY A 292 -23.60 15.26 -7.89
C GLY A 292 -22.53 16.15 -8.53
N ALA A 293 -22.43 16.11 -9.85
CA ALA A 293 -21.56 17.02 -10.60
C ALA A 293 -21.91 18.47 -10.21
N GLY A 294 -21.02 19.14 -9.47
CA GLY A 294 -21.19 20.55 -9.09
C GLY A 294 -21.01 20.91 -7.61
N ASN A 295 -20.64 19.98 -6.72
CA ASN A 295 -20.31 20.36 -5.34
C ASN A 295 -18.80 20.60 -5.15
N PRO A 296 -18.32 21.86 -5.04
CA PRO A 296 -16.91 22.19 -4.77
C PRO A 296 -16.44 21.82 -3.34
N ASP A 297 -17.34 21.41 -2.44
CA ASP A 297 -17.03 21.20 -1.02
C ASP A 297 -16.44 19.82 -0.68
N THR A 298 -16.24 18.97 -1.69
CA THR A 298 -15.75 17.60 -1.50
C THR A 298 -14.24 17.51 -1.67
N ILE A 299 -13.52 17.56 -0.54
CA ILE A 299 -12.06 17.56 -0.42
C ILE A 299 -11.62 16.34 0.41
N ALA A 300 -10.41 15.85 0.16
CA ALA A 300 -9.97 14.57 0.69
C ALA A 300 -8.47 14.50 0.96
N SER A 301 -8.07 13.95 2.11
CA SER A 301 -6.67 13.57 2.30
C SER A 301 -6.32 12.28 1.58
N VAL A 302 -5.07 12.19 1.11
CA VAL A 302 -4.63 11.08 0.25
C VAL A 302 -3.56 10.26 0.94
N ARG A 303 -3.81 8.95 1.03
CA ARG A 303 -2.79 7.94 1.30
C ARG A 303 -2.47 7.20 0.01
N CYS A 304 -1.23 7.30 -0.47
CA CYS A 304 -0.84 6.65 -1.71
C CYS A 304 -0.49 5.17 -1.51
N ILE A 305 -0.72 4.37 -2.55
CA ILE A 305 -0.32 2.96 -2.67
C ILE A 305 0.80 2.83 -3.68
N ALA A 306 1.75 1.92 -3.45
CA ALA A 306 2.82 1.65 -4.39
C ALA A 306 2.25 1.09 -5.70
N LYS A 307 2.79 1.55 -6.83
CA LYS A 307 2.43 1.02 -8.15
C LYS A 307 2.88 -0.45 -8.26
N LEU A 308 2.07 -1.28 -8.90
CA LEU A 308 2.50 -2.62 -9.28
C LEU A 308 3.52 -2.57 -10.41
N ALA A 309 4.38 -3.58 -10.48
CA ALA A 309 5.29 -3.75 -11.61
C ALA A 309 4.48 -3.84 -12.92
N GLY A 310 4.66 -2.86 -13.81
CA GLY A 310 3.95 -2.78 -15.09
C GLY A 310 2.80 -1.76 -15.15
N GLU A 311 2.40 -1.16 -14.02
CA GLU A 311 1.47 -0.01 -14.02
C GLU A 311 2.21 1.25 -14.53
N LYS A 312 1.58 2.00 -15.45
CA LYS A 312 2.08 3.29 -15.93
C LYS A 312 1.65 4.42 -14.99
#